data_AF-A0A1N7BY41-F1
#
_entry.id   AF-A0A1N7BY41-F1
#
_cell.length_a   1.000
_cell.length_b   1.000
_cell.length_c   1.000
_cell.angle_alpha   90.00
_cell.angle_beta   90.00
_cell.angle_gamma   90.00
#
_symmetry.space_group_name_H-M   'P 1'
#
loop_
_entity.id
_entity.type
_entity.pdbx_description
1 polymer ?
#
loop_
_entity_poly.entity_id
_entity_poly.type
_entity_poly.pdbx_seq_one_letter_code
_entity_poly.pdbx_strand_id
1 'polypeptide(L)'
;MNRQHAVFLAGGLALFTAIVHLLFGVLDLLDWAVNGGSLSIMPFAFVAFSLIVFLLIYTYSKGLLREAQAYASGAFIMFLPIVGYADWHAAGYTESALNLDEYGLGHEHDHDHNGDGHDHNGDDDHSHDHNGDDHAHGDDDHSHDHNGDDDHSHNGDDHEHNGDDDHGHGDDHDHSGDDDHSHDHDHDGGVIEVTVDHLRDDVIALTTKLAEFGAVLLFTGLALTER
;
A
#
# COMPACT_ATOMS: atom_id res chain seq x y z
N MET A 1 -16.25 37.80 4.88
CA MET A 1 -16.83 36.84 5.86
C MET A 1 -16.67 37.44 7.25
N ASN A 2 -17.66 37.34 8.14
CA ASN A 2 -17.47 37.80 9.52
C ASN A 2 -16.50 36.85 10.26
N ARG A 3 -15.81 37.35 11.30
CA ARG A 3 -14.80 36.57 12.04
C ARG A 3 -15.37 35.28 12.61
N GLN A 4 -16.57 35.33 13.18
CA GLN A 4 -17.21 34.17 13.79
C GLN A 4 -17.47 33.04 12.78
N HIS A 5 -17.94 33.36 11.56
CA HIS A 5 -18.14 32.36 10.51
C HIS A 5 -16.80 31.76 10.07
N ALA A 6 -15.73 32.56 10.00
CA ALA A 6 -14.40 32.05 9.69
C ALA A 6 -13.91 31.02 10.72
N VAL A 7 -14.10 31.31 12.01
CA VAL A 7 -13.76 30.40 13.11
C VAL A 7 -14.60 29.13 13.05
N PHE A 8 -15.92 29.24 12.86
CA PHE A 8 -16.80 28.08 12.74
C PHE A 8 -16.46 27.22 11.52
N LEU A 9 -16.16 27.84 10.38
CA LEU A 9 -15.77 27.11 9.17
C LEU A 9 -14.42 26.41 9.35
N ALA A 10 -13.41 27.08 9.89
CA ALA A 10 -12.10 26.48 10.15
C ALA A 10 -12.20 25.31 11.12
N GLY A 11 -12.91 25.50 12.23
CA GLY A 11 -13.16 24.44 13.21
C GLY A 11 -13.98 23.28 12.64
N GLY A 12 -14.98 23.57 11.80
CA GLY A 12 -15.80 22.56 11.13
C GLY A 12 -15.00 21.71 10.15
N LEU A 13 -14.13 22.32 9.35
CA LEU A 13 -13.23 21.61 8.44
C LEU A 13 -12.23 20.73 9.21
N ALA A 14 -11.59 21.27 10.26
CA ALA A 14 -10.69 20.50 11.11
C ALA A 14 -11.39 19.32 11.79
N LEU A 15 -12.61 19.53 12.29
CA LEU A 15 -13.41 18.47 12.90
C LEU A 15 -13.77 17.38 11.89
N PHE A 16 -14.18 17.76 10.68
CA PHE A 16 -14.46 16.81 9.60
C PHE A 16 -13.23 15.94 9.30
N THR A 17 -12.07 16.57 9.05
CA THR A 17 -10.81 15.84 8.81
C THR A 17 -10.47 14.90 9.97
N ALA A 18 -10.59 15.34 11.22
CA ALA A 18 -10.30 14.52 12.38
C ALA A 18 -11.23 13.31 12.51
N ILE A 19 -12.52 13.46 12.18
CA ILE A 19 -13.46 12.32 12.18
C ILE A 19 -13.07 11.29 11.12
N VAL A 20 -12.74 11.74 9.90
CA VAL A 20 -12.33 10.86 8.80
C VAL A 20 -11.07 10.07 9.19
N HIS A 21 -10.02 10.74 9.66
CA HIS A 21 -8.78 10.08 10.10
C HIS A 21 -9.04 9.12 11.26
N LEU A 22 -9.91 9.48 12.21
CA LEU A 22 -10.22 8.60 13.34
C LEU A 22 -10.89 7.31 12.85
N LEU A 23 -11.84 7.42 11.92
CA LEU A 23 -12.55 6.26 11.40
C LEU A 23 -11.60 5.31 10.69
N PHE A 24 -10.78 5.78 9.74
CA PHE A 24 -9.82 4.95 9.04
C PHE A 24 -8.77 4.36 10.00
N GLY A 25 -8.16 5.21 10.85
CA GLY A 25 -7.18 4.73 11.80
C GLY A 25 -7.72 3.67 12.77
N VAL A 26 -8.97 3.78 13.23
CA VAL A 26 -9.57 2.75 14.09
C VAL A 26 -9.92 1.49 13.30
N LEU A 27 -10.46 1.61 12.09
CA LEU A 27 -10.80 0.46 11.26
C LEU A 27 -9.55 -0.37 10.92
N ASP A 28 -8.47 0.28 10.52
CA ASP A 28 -7.22 -0.38 10.18
C ASP A 28 -6.55 -1.01 11.41
N LEU A 29 -6.61 -0.34 12.57
CA LEU A 29 -6.14 -0.93 13.83
C LEU A 29 -6.96 -2.15 14.25
N LEU A 30 -8.27 -2.13 14.03
CA LEU A 30 -9.14 -3.27 14.31
C LEU A 30 -8.86 -4.43 13.36
N ASP A 31 -8.68 -4.16 12.07
CA ASP A 31 -8.30 -5.15 11.07
C ASP A 31 -6.97 -5.81 11.44
N TRP A 32 -5.95 -5.01 11.74
CA TRP A 32 -4.67 -5.49 12.25
C TRP A 32 -4.82 -6.37 13.50
N ALA A 33 -5.61 -5.92 14.49
CA ALA A 33 -5.80 -6.65 15.74
C ALA A 33 -6.54 -7.99 15.56
N VAL A 34 -7.41 -8.10 14.54
CA VAL A 34 -8.22 -9.30 14.28
C VAL A 34 -7.49 -10.27 13.35
N ASN A 35 -6.84 -9.76 12.30
CA ASN A 35 -6.26 -10.57 11.23
C ASN A 35 -4.76 -10.80 11.39
N GLY A 36 -4.08 -10.07 12.29
CA GLY A 36 -2.67 -10.30 12.59
C GLY A 36 -1.69 -9.89 11.49
N GLY A 37 -2.08 -8.93 10.64
CA GLY A 37 -1.22 -8.42 9.57
C GLY A 37 0.03 -7.68 10.08
N SER A 38 0.87 -7.24 9.15
CA SER A 38 2.04 -6.41 9.46
C SER A 38 1.62 -5.11 10.14
N LEU A 39 2.38 -4.70 11.17
CA LEU A 39 2.12 -3.48 11.93
C LEU A 39 2.49 -2.25 11.09
N SER A 40 1.51 -1.56 10.50
CA SER A 40 1.73 -0.23 9.89
C SER A 40 1.63 0.87 10.95
N ILE A 41 2.48 1.90 10.83
CA ILE A 41 2.45 3.08 11.71
C ILE A 41 1.32 4.06 11.36
N MET A 42 0.80 4.01 10.13
CA MET A 42 -0.17 5.00 9.62
C MET A 42 -1.47 5.03 10.45
N PRO A 43 -2.11 3.90 10.82
CA PRO A 43 -3.34 3.92 11.59
C PRO A 43 -3.18 4.60 12.96
N PHE A 44 -2.03 4.41 13.62
CA PHE A 44 -1.72 5.08 14.88
C PHE A 44 -1.55 6.58 14.70
N ALA A 45 -0.87 7.02 13.63
CA ALA A 45 -0.71 8.43 13.32
C ALA A 45 -2.05 9.12 13.06
N PHE A 46 -2.98 8.45 12.37
CA PHE A 46 -4.32 8.95 12.12
C PHE A 46 -5.12 9.12 13.41
N VAL A 47 -5.13 8.13 14.28
CA VAL A 47 -5.79 8.22 15.59
C VAL A 47 -5.18 9.33 16.44
N ALA A 48 -3.85 9.39 16.53
CA ALA A 48 -3.14 10.41 17.31
C ALA A 48 -3.46 11.83 16.80
N PHE A 49 -3.43 12.04 15.49
CA PHE A 49 -3.80 13.31 14.86
C PHE A 49 -5.23 13.72 15.25
N SER A 50 -6.20 12.82 15.11
CA SER A 50 -7.59 13.10 15.46
C SER A 50 -7.76 13.49 16.92
N LEU A 51 -7.10 12.78 17.84
CA LEU A 51 -7.11 13.10 19.27
C LEU A 51 -6.52 14.50 19.56
N ILE A 52 -5.43 14.87 18.87
CA ILE A 52 -4.83 16.21 18.98
C ILE A 52 -5.80 17.29 18.51
N VAL A 53 -6.51 17.08 17.39
CA VAL A 53 -7.51 18.03 16.89
C VAL A 53 -8.70 18.15 17.86
N PHE A 54 -9.22 17.04 18.38
CA PHE A 54 -10.29 17.09 19.39
C PHE A 54 -9.85 17.83 20.66
N LEU A 55 -8.61 17.61 21.11
CA LEU A 55 -8.04 18.31 22.25
C LEU A 55 -7.88 19.81 21.97
N LEU A 56 -7.45 20.20 20.77
CA LEU A 56 -7.37 21.60 20.37
C LEU A 56 -8.75 22.28 20.40
N ILE A 57 -9.76 21.64 19.80
CA ILE A 57 -11.14 22.15 19.80
C ILE A 57 -11.68 22.24 21.23
N TYR A 58 -11.46 21.21 22.05
CA TYR A 58 -11.86 21.19 23.45
C TYR A 58 -11.23 22.33 24.24
N THR A 59 -9.90 22.48 24.18
CA THR A 59 -9.17 23.51 24.93
C THR A 59 -9.56 24.92 24.49
N TYR A 60 -9.77 25.15 23.19
CA TYR A 60 -10.32 26.41 22.67
C TYR A 60 -11.75 26.67 23.18
N SER A 61 -12.64 25.67 23.14
CA SER A 61 -14.03 25.80 23.61
C SER A 61 -14.15 26.12 25.11
N LYS A 62 -13.13 25.74 25.89
CA LYS A 62 -13.03 26.02 27.33
C LYS A 62 -12.33 27.35 27.63
N GLY A 63 -11.87 28.09 26.62
CA GLY A 63 -11.13 29.33 26.79
C GLY A 63 -9.75 29.13 27.44
N LEU A 64 -9.18 27.92 27.37
CA LEU A 64 -7.87 27.61 27.94
C LEU A 64 -6.72 28.10 27.04
N LEU A 65 -7.00 28.26 25.75
CA LEU A 65 -6.06 28.82 24.77
C LEU A 65 -6.48 30.23 24.37
N ARG A 66 -5.49 31.11 24.23
CA ARG A 66 -5.70 32.40 23.59
C ARG A 66 -6.03 32.19 22.11
N GLU A 67 -6.87 33.04 21.55
CA GLU A 67 -7.35 32.92 20.16
C GLU A 67 -6.19 32.83 19.17
N ALA A 68 -5.20 33.74 19.26
CA ALA A 68 -4.02 33.71 18.41
C ALA A 68 -3.22 32.39 18.50
N GLN A 69 -3.12 31.81 19.71
CA GLN A 69 -2.42 30.53 19.91
C GLN A 69 -3.23 29.38 19.32
N ALA A 70 -4.54 29.36 19.52
CA ALA A 70 -5.41 28.34 18.95
C ALA A 70 -5.38 28.36 17.41
N TYR A 71 -5.38 29.53 16.80
CA TYR A 71 -5.30 29.67 15.35
C TYR A 71 -3.94 29.24 14.80
N ALA A 72 -2.84 29.64 15.44
CA ALA A 72 -1.50 29.20 15.04
C ALA A 72 -1.32 27.69 15.17
N SER A 73 -1.74 27.11 16.30
CA SER A 73 -1.71 25.66 16.51
C SER A 73 -2.62 24.92 15.52
N GLY A 74 -3.81 25.45 15.24
CA GLY A 74 -4.73 24.89 14.25
C GLY A 74 -4.11 24.86 12.85
N ALA A 75 -3.49 25.96 12.41
CA ALA A 75 -2.80 26.01 11.13
C ALA A 75 -1.65 24.98 11.06
N PHE A 76 -0.84 24.89 12.11
CA PHE A 76 0.27 23.94 12.18
C PHE A 76 -0.21 22.50 12.14
N ILE A 77 -1.18 22.14 12.99
CA ILE A 77 -1.72 20.77 13.06
C ILE A 77 -2.33 20.36 11.73
N MET A 78 -3.13 21.23 11.09
CA MET A 78 -3.78 20.92 9.81
C MET A 78 -2.80 20.87 8.63
N PHE A 79 -1.59 21.41 8.77
CA PHE A 79 -0.55 21.34 7.75
C PHE A 79 0.19 19.98 7.75
N LEU A 80 0.34 19.35 8.93
CA LEU A 80 1.02 18.06 9.07
C LEU A 80 0.46 16.94 8.18
N PRO A 81 -0.85 16.66 8.12
CA PRO A 81 -1.38 15.58 7.29
C PRO A 81 -1.23 15.85 5.77
N ILE A 82 -1.07 17.11 5.36
CA ILE A 82 -0.79 17.45 3.96
C ILE A 82 0.63 17.03 3.60
N VAL A 83 1.60 17.40 4.44
CA VAL A 83 3.01 17.03 4.25
C VAL A 83 3.18 15.51 4.35
N GLY A 84 2.56 14.89 5.36
CA GLY A 84 2.63 13.44 5.55
C GLY A 84 2.04 12.65 4.37
N TYR A 85 0.93 13.12 3.79
CA TYR A 85 0.35 12.47 2.61
C TYR A 85 1.24 12.60 1.37
N ALA A 86 1.79 13.79 1.13
CA ALA A 86 2.70 14.01 0.00
C ALA A 86 3.99 13.19 0.15
N ASP A 87 4.53 13.11 1.36
CA ASP A 87 5.71 12.33 1.64
C ASP A 87 5.47 10.83 1.42
N TRP A 88 4.35 10.30 1.96
CA TRP A 88 3.95 8.91 1.81
C TRP A 88 3.80 8.48 0.34
N HIS A 89 3.14 9.31 -0.48
CA HIS A 89 2.79 8.89 -1.85
C HIS A 89 3.90 9.13 -2.86
N ALA A 90 4.88 9.98 -2.55
CA ALA A 90 5.73 10.49 -3.60
C ALA A 90 7.20 10.63 -3.24
N ALA A 91 7.57 10.46 -1.97
CA ALA A 91 8.89 10.86 -1.53
C ALA A 91 9.57 9.85 -0.62
N GLY A 92 8.82 9.12 0.22
CA GLY A 92 9.37 8.18 1.20
C GLY A 92 10.41 8.81 2.15
N TYR A 93 10.49 10.15 2.24
CA TYR A 93 11.56 10.79 3.00
C TYR A 93 11.38 10.57 4.49
N THR A 94 10.15 10.44 5.01
CA THR A 94 9.93 10.16 6.44
C THR A 94 10.43 8.78 6.83
N GLU A 95 10.33 7.78 5.95
CA GLU A 95 10.87 6.43 6.20
C GLU A 95 12.39 6.47 6.30
N SER A 96 13.03 7.12 5.33
CA SER A 96 14.48 7.36 5.30
C SER A 96 14.97 8.22 6.48
N ALA A 97 14.21 9.25 6.86
CA ALA A 97 14.62 10.18 7.91
C ALA A 97 14.42 9.64 9.33
N LEU A 98 13.44 8.76 9.53
CA LEU A 98 13.14 8.13 10.82
C LEU A 98 13.84 6.77 10.98
N ASN A 99 14.59 6.32 9.97
CA ASN A 99 15.29 5.04 9.94
C ASN A 99 14.36 3.85 10.27
N LEU A 100 13.11 3.91 9.78
CA LEU A 100 12.09 2.90 10.09
C LEU A 100 12.44 1.53 9.48
N ASP A 101 13.26 1.52 8.43
CA ASP A 101 13.80 0.32 7.78
C ASP A 101 14.64 -0.52 8.77
N GLU A 102 15.40 0.11 9.66
CA GLU A 102 16.23 -0.60 10.65
C GLU A 102 15.39 -1.35 11.69
N TYR A 103 14.12 -0.96 11.86
CA TYR A 103 13.19 -1.58 12.81
C TYR A 103 12.16 -2.50 12.14
N GLY A 104 12.26 -2.75 10.83
CA GLY A 104 11.28 -3.53 10.08
C GLY A 104 9.89 -2.91 10.08
N LEU A 105 9.81 -1.58 10.21
CA LEU A 105 8.57 -0.80 10.20
C LEU A 105 8.42 0.05 8.93
N GLY A 106 9.43 0.04 8.05
CA GLY A 106 9.35 0.63 6.72
C GLY A 106 8.42 -0.17 5.81
N HIS A 107 7.79 0.49 4.85
CA HIS A 107 7.09 -0.22 3.79
C HIS A 107 8.13 -0.90 2.90
N GLU A 108 8.15 -2.24 2.94
CA GLU A 108 8.76 -3.00 1.85
C GLU A 108 7.96 -2.61 0.61
N HIS A 109 8.56 -1.76 -0.23
CA HIS A 109 8.19 -1.68 -1.62
C HIS A 109 8.52 -3.05 -2.19
N ASP A 110 7.59 -3.99 -2.05
CA ASP A 110 7.50 -5.14 -2.92
C ASP A 110 7.30 -4.57 -4.32
N HIS A 111 8.43 -4.26 -4.95
CA HIS A 111 8.55 -4.44 -6.37
C HIS A 111 8.40 -5.94 -6.60
N ASP A 112 7.15 -6.41 -6.53
CA ASP A 112 6.69 -7.58 -7.23
C ASP A 112 6.95 -7.27 -8.71
N HIS A 113 8.19 -7.49 -9.13
CA HIS A 113 8.53 -7.90 -10.46
C HIS A 113 7.95 -9.31 -10.65
N ASN A 114 6.62 -9.41 -10.54
CA ASN A 114 5.86 -10.59 -10.92
C ASN A 114 5.46 -10.45 -12.40
N GLY A 115 6.45 -10.05 -13.19
CA GLY A 115 6.49 -10.17 -14.63
C GLY A 115 7.68 -11.05 -14.96
N ASP A 116 7.40 -12.18 -15.60
CA ASP A 116 8.35 -13.16 -16.14
C ASP A 116 8.98 -14.16 -15.16
N GLY A 117 8.13 -14.72 -14.29
CA GLY A 117 8.24 -16.14 -13.96
C GLY A 117 7.66 -16.96 -15.11
N HIS A 118 8.44 -17.19 -16.17
CA HIS A 118 8.15 -18.27 -17.12
C HIS A 118 8.22 -19.60 -16.37
N ASP A 119 7.12 -20.02 -15.77
CA ASP A 119 6.93 -21.39 -15.34
C ASP A 119 6.85 -22.25 -16.59
N HIS A 120 8.01 -22.74 -17.03
CA HIS A 120 8.13 -23.90 -17.88
C HIS A 120 7.73 -25.13 -17.07
N ASN A 121 6.44 -25.26 -16.75
CA ASN A 121 5.82 -26.56 -16.48
C ASN A 121 5.49 -27.21 -17.83
N GLY A 122 6.54 -27.46 -18.61
CA GLY A 122 6.55 -28.45 -19.66
C GLY A 122 7.27 -29.66 -19.10
N ASP A 123 6.51 -30.67 -18.70
CA ASP A 123 7.00 -32.03 -18.50
C ASP A 123 7.51 -32.57 -19.85
N ASP A 124 8.68 -32.12 -20.28
CA ASP A 124 9.41 -32.73 -21.38
C ASP A 124 10.36 -33.78 -20.81
N ASP A 125 9.79 -34.96 -20.57
CA ASP A 125 10.51 -36.22 -20.40
C ASP A 125 11.32 -36.53 -21.66
N HIS A 126 12.49 -35.91 -21.78
CA HIS A 126 13.50 -36.29 -22.77
C HIS A 126 14.27 -37.52 -22.27
N SER A 127 13.65 -38.68 -22.46
CA SER A 127 14.33 -39.97 -22.42
C SER A 127 15.40 -40.02 -23.54
N HIS A 128 16.65 -39.77 -23.17
CA HIS A 128 17.78 -40.10 -24.02
C HIS A 128 18.02 -41.61 -24.01
N ASP A 129 17.71 -42.23 -25.15
CA ASP A 129 18.07 -43.61 -25.46
C ASP A 129 19.60 -43.74 -25.56
N HIS A 130 20.22 -44.14 -24.44
CA HIS A 130 21.62 -44.53 -24.42
C HIS A 130 21.75 -45.99 -24.81
N ASN A 131 22.01 -46.16 -26.11
CA ASN A 131 22.51 -47.38 -26.70
C ASN A 131 23.86 -47.77 -26.05
N GLY A 132 23.88 -48.90 -25.33
CA GLY A 132 25.07 -49.70 -25.03
C GLY A 132 26.03 -49.15 -23.96
N ASP A 133 26.06 -49.78 -22.79
CA ASP A 133 27.12 -50.75 -22.47
C ASP A 133 26.97 -51.26 -21.02
N ASP A 134 27.15 -52.57 -20.89
CA ASP A 134 27.09 -53.34 -19.65
C ASP A 134 28.10 -52.84 -18.59
N HIS A 135 27.64 -52.40 -17.42
CA HIS A 135 28.45 -52.50 -16.19
C HIS A 135 27.57 -52.75 -14.95
N ALA A 136 27.60 -54.01 -14.52
CA ALA A 136 27.12 -54.44 -13.22
C ALA A 136 28.14 -54.08 -12.12
N HIS A 137 27.72 -53.26 -11.16
CA HIS A 137 28.17 -53.20 -9.76
C HIS A 137 26.98 -52.58 -9.00
N GLY A 138 26.42 -53.20 -7.97
CA GLY A 138 27.07 -53.72 -6.79
C GLY A 138 26.40 -53.00 -5.63
N ASP A 139 25.83 -53.77 -4.72
CA ASP A 139 25.01 -53.35 -3.58
C ASP A 139 25.60 -52.15 -2.83
N ASP A 140 24.76 -51.14 -2.53
CA ASP A 140 24.88 -50.41 -1.27
C ASP A 140 23.54 -49.74 -0.90
N ASP A 141 23.10 -50.10 0.30
CA ASP A 141 21.87 -49.71 0.97
C ASP A 141 21.84 -48.22 1.31
N HIS A 142 20.86 -47.49 0.78
CA HIS A 142 20.43 -46.20 1.35
C HIS A 142 18.93 -46.23 1.64
N SER A 143 18.60 -46.79 2.81
CA SER A 143 17.33 -46.61 3.47
C SER A 143 17.23 -45.17 4.01
N HIS A 144 16.43 -44.32 3.36
CA HIS A 144 15.93 -43.09 3.97
C HIS A 144 14.51 -43.33 4.49
N ASP A 145 14.47 -43.49 5.82
CA ASP A 145 13.28 -43.58 6.64
C ASP A 145 12.68 -42.18 6.77
N HIS A 146 11.61 -41.87 6.03
CA HIS A 146 10.76 -40.71 6.30
C HIS A 146 9.45 -41.19 6.92
N ASN A 147 9.51 -41.31 8.23
CA ASN A 147 8.36 -41.34 9.11
C ASN A 147 7.80 -39.90 9.18
N GLY A 148 6.56 -39.69 8.73
CA GLY A 148 5.90 -38.39 8.82
C GLY A 148 4.55 -38.40 8.12
N ASP A 149 3.53 -38.77 8.87
CA ASP A 149 2.11 -38.72 8.51
C ASP A 149 1.71 -37.34 7.95
N ASP A 150 1.00 -37.32 6.82
CA ASP A 150 -0.11 -36.38 6.60
C ASP A 150 -1.06 -36.94 5.53
N ASP A 151 -2.12 -37.57 6.03
CA ASP A 151 -3.29 -38.00 5.29
C ASP A 151 -4.08 -36.80 4.74
N HIS A 152 -3.98 -36.53 3.43
CA HIS A 152 -5.00 -35.78 2.71
C HIS A 152 -5.57 -36.61 1.57
N SER A 153 -6.65 -37.33 1.91
CA SER A 153 -7.54 -37.98 0.97
C SER A 153 -8.44 -36.94 0.29
N HIS A 154 -8.17 -36.64 -0.98
CA HIS A 154 -9.21 -36.15 -1.88
C HIS A 154 -9.75 -37.30 -2.70
N ASN A 155 -10.91 -37.74 -2.21
CA ASN A 155 -11.86 -38.64 -2.80
C ASN A 155 -12.24 -38.19 -4.22
N GLY A 156 -12.47 -39.15 -5.09
CA GLY A 156 -12.51 -38.99 -6.54
C GLY A 156 -13.61 -38.08 -7.09
N ASP A 157 -13.35 -37.59 -8.29
CA ASP A 157 -14.33 -37.59 -9.37
C ASP A 157 -13.59 -37.84 -10.70
N ASP A 158 -13.88 -39.00 -11.27
CA ASP A 158 -13.42 -39.47 -12.56
C ASP A 158 -14.12 -38.66 -13.67
N HIS A 159 -13.35 -37.99 -14.52
CA HIS A 159 -13.82 -37.51 -15.80
C HIS A 159 -12.99 -38.13 -16.93
N GLU A 160 -13.53 -39.23 -17.46
CA GLU A 160 -13.13 -39.82 -18.74
C GLU A 160 -13.53 -38.87 -19.88
N HIS A 161 -12.55 -38.32 -20.58
CA HIS A 161 -12.74 -37.83 -21.94
C HIS A 161 -11.90 -38.66 -22.91
N ASN A 162 -12.53 -39.72 -23.41
CA ASN A 162 -12.17 -40.35 -24.68
C ASN A 162 -12.56 -39.39 -25.81
N GLY A 163 -11.59 -39.05 -26.65
CA GLY A 163 -11.80 -38.28 -27.87
C GLY A 163 -10.50 -38.21 -28.63
N ASP A 164 -10.23 -39.25 -29.40
CA ASP A 164 -9.27 -39.26 -30.50
C ASP A 164 -9.52 -38.04 -31.40
N ASP A 165 -8.49 -37.23 -31.65
CA ASP A 165 -8.38 -36.52 -32.93
C ASP A 165 -6.91 -36.25 -33.26
N ASP A 166 -6.58 -36.69 -34.47
CA ASP A 166 -5.27 -36.88 -35.04
C ASP A 166 -4.48 -35.59 -35.32
N HIS A 167 -3.16 -35.79 -35.32
CA HIS A 167 -2.08 -34.85 -35.59
C HIS A 167 -2.15 -34.11 -36.94
N GLY A 168 -1.73 -32.84 -36.92
CA GLY A 168 -1.31 -32.08 -38.09
C GLY A 168 -0.24 -31.04 -37.74
N HIS A 169 1.04 -31.45 -37.82
CA HIS A 169 2.19 -30.54 -37.75
C HIS A 169 2.28 -29.71 -39.04
N GLY A 170 2.50 -28.40 -38.90
CA GLY A 170 2.82 -27.52 -40.00
C GLY A 170 3.08 -26.09 -39.54
N ASP A 171 4.31 -25.65 -39.80
CA ASP A 171 4.76 -24.27 -39.92
C ASP A 171 5.32 -23.59 -38.67
N ASP A 172 6.62 -23.79 -38.55
CA ASP A 172 7.62 -22.79 -38.18
C ASP A 172 7.16 -21.36 -38.51
N HIS A 173 6.83 -20.58 -37.47
CA HIS A 173 6.86 -19.14 -37.53
C HIS A 173 7.95 -18.63 -36.59
N ASP A 174 9.12 -18.43 -37.19
CA ASP A 174 10.12 -17.48 -36.72
C ASP A 174 9.42 -16.15 -36.39
N HIS A 175 9.19 -15.90 -35.11
CA HIS A 175 8.87 -14.56 -34.60
C HIS A 175 10.17 -13.73 -34.56
N SER A 176 10.77 -13.52 -35.73
CA SER A 176 11.67 -12.40 -35.98
C SER A 176 10.80 -11.17 -36.29
N GLY A 177 10.05 -10.75 -35.29
CA GLY A 177 9.33 -9.48 -35.27
C GLY A 177 9.87 -8.73 -34.08
N ASP A 178 10.57 -7.63 -34.35
CA ASP A 178 10.98 -6.63 -33.38
C ASP A 178 9.74 -6.06 -32.70
N ASP A 179 9.20 -6.79 -31.73
CA ASP A 179 8.27 -6.27 -30.76
C ASP A 179 9.12 -5.47 -29.76
N ASP A 180 9.51 -4.28 -30.21
CA ASP A 180 9.88 -3.14 -29.37
C ASP A 180 8.67 -2.84 -28.47
N HIS A 181 8.45 -3.69 -27.47
CA HIS A 181 7.68 -3.39 -26.29
C HIS A 181 8.50 -2.44 -25.42
N SER A 182 8.78 -1.26 -25.97
CA SER A 182 9.16 -0.09 -25.19
C SER A 182 7.94 0.31 -24.38
N HIS A 183 7.70 -0.42 -23.29
CA HIS A 183 6.97 0.12 -22.15
C HIS A 183 7.86 1.18 -21.51
N ASP A 184 7.97 2.33 -22.19
CA ASP A 184 8.40 3.59 -21.58
C ASP A 184 7.31 3.94 -20.56
N HIS A 185 7.39 3.29 -19.41
CA HIS A 185 6.90 3.83 -18.16
C HIS A 185 7.89 4.93 -17.76
N ASP A 186 7.90 6.01 -18.55
CA ASP A 186 8.48 7.28 -18.15
C ASP A 186 7.69 7.79 -16.94
N HIS A 187 8.01 7.23 -15.77
CA HIS A 187 7.66 7.76 -14.46
C HIS A 187 8.48 9.02 -14.16
N ASP A 188 8.73 9.86 -15.19
CA ASP A 188 9.32 11.18 -15.05
C ASP A 188 8.25 12.23 -14.63
N GLY A 189 7.05 11.75 -14.30
CA GLY A 189 6.05 12.51 -13.58
C GLY A 189 6.55 12.76 -12.16
N GLY A 190 7.17 13.92 -11.95
CA GLY A 190 7.72 14.29 -10.64
C GLY A 190 6.68 14.15 -9.53
N VAL A 191 7.13 13.93 -8.29
CA VAL A 191 6.40 13.78 -7.00
C VAL A 191 4.97 14.34 -6.94
N ILE A 192 4.76 15.54 -7.49
CA ILE A 192 3.46 16.22 -7.53
C ILE A 192 2.44 15.48 -8.41
N GLU A 193 2.84 14.96 -9.58
CA GLU A 193 1.97 14.28 -10.54
C GLU A 193 1.44 12.97 -9.96
N VAL A 194 2.33 12.13 -9.40
CA VAL A 194 1.95 10.89 -8.69
C VAL A 194 0.98 11.16 -7.55
N THR A 195 1.25 12.18 -6.72
CA THR A 195 0.35 12.56 -5.63
C THR A 195 -1.02 13.01 -6.14
N VAL A 196 -1.06 13.74 -7.27
CA VAL A 196 -2.31 14.25 -7.86
C VAL A 196 -3.15 13.13 -8.46
N ASP A 197 -2.53 12.14 -9.09
CA ASP A 197 -3.24 10.99 -9.66
C ASP A 197 -3.87 10.13 -8.56
N HIS A 198 -3.15 9.84 -7.47
CA HIS A 198 -3.73 9.16 -6.31
C HIS A 198 -4.91 9.92 -5.68
N LEU A 199 -4.81 11.25 -5.58
CA LEU A 199 -5.92 12.08 -5.10
C LEU A 199 -7.10 12.08 -6.05
N ARG A 200 -6.89 11.93 -7.36
CA ARG A 200 -8.00 11.86 -8.32
C ARG A 200 -8.79 10.57 -8.19
N ASP A 201 -8.10 9.47 -7.92
CA ASP A 201 -8.71 8.15 -7.84
C ASP A 201 -9.41 7.91 -6.49
N ASP A 202 -8.98 8.61 -5.42
CA ASP A 202 -9.62 8.57 -4.11
C ASP A 202 -10.35 9.87 -3.76
N VAL A 203 -11.66 9.87 -4.00
CA VAL A 203 -12.56 10.99 -3.66
C VAL A 203 -12.54 11.34 -2.16
N ILE A 204 -12.35 10.35 -1.28
CA ILE A 204 -12.30 10.58 0.16
C ILE A 204 -10.99 11.28 0.53
N ALA A 205 -9.86 10.81 -0.02
CA ALA A 205 -8.58 11.48 0.15
C ALA A 205 -8.64 12.93 -0.37
N LEU A 206 -9.16 13.14 -1.58
CA LEU A 206 -9.30 14.47 -2.18
C LEU A 206 -10.12 15.43 -1.31
N THR A 207 -11.31 14.99 -0.90
CA THR A 207 -12.19 15.84 -0.08
C THR A 207 -11.57 16.17 1.27
N THR A 208 -10.85 15.21 1.87
CA THR A 208 -10.13 15.40 3.13
C THR A 208 -8.97 16.38 2.97
N LYS A 209 -8.19 16.30 1.88
CA LYS A 209 -7.09 17.25 1.59
C LYS A 209 -7.58 18.65 1.28
N LEU A 210 -8.69 18.79 0.57
CA LEU A 210 -9.33 20.09 0.37
C LEU A 210 -9.80 20.71 1.70
N ALA A 211 -10.35 19.90 2.61
CA ALA A 211 -10.74 20.34 3.94
C ALA A 211 -9.54 20.77 4.80
N GLU A 212 -8.46 19.98 4.79
CA GLU A 212 -7.19 20.30 5.47
C GLU A 212 -6.61 21.62 4.97
N PHE A 213 -6.45 21.76 3.65
CA PHE A 213 -5.90 22.98 3.05
C PHE A 213 -6.78 24.20 3.33
N GLY A 214 -8.10 24.06 3.22
CA GLY A 214 -9.06 25.10 3.59
C GLY A 214 -8.94 25.53 5.05
N ALA A 215 -8.80 24.56 5.97
CA ALA A 215 -8.59 24.82 7.39
C ALA A 215 -7.26 25.56 7.64
N VAL A 216 -6.16 25.14 7.01
CA VAL A 216 -4.84 25.79 7.12
C VAL A 216 -4.93 27.27 6.73
N LEU A 217 -5.54 27.57 5.57
CA LEU A 217 -5.67 28.94 5.09
C LEU A 217 -6.50 29.81 6.04
N LEU A 218 -7.63 29.28 6.54
CA LEU A 218 -8.50 30.02 7.46
C LEU A 218 -7.84 30.26 8.81
N PHE A 219 -7.21 29.24 9.40
CA PHE A 219 -6.48 29.39 10.66
C PHE A 219 -5.31 30.34 10.53
N THR A 220 -4.55 30.27 9.44
CA THR A 220 -3.44 31.20 9.17
C THR A 220 -3.95 32.63 9.04
N GLY A 221 -5.02 32.84 8.26
CA GLY A 221 -5.64 34.16 8.11
C GLY A 221 -6.11 34.73 9.46
N LEU A 222 -6.80 33.91 10.26
CA LEU A 222 -7.25 34.29 11.60
C LEU A 222 -6.07 34.64 12.53
N ALA A 223 -4.99 33.83 12.51
CA ALA A 223 -3.80 34.07 13.31
C ALA A 223 -3.09 35.38 12.96
N LEU A 224 -3.06 35.74 11.67
CA LEU A 224 -2.47 36.99 11.20
C LEU A 224 -3.31 38.22 11.58
N THR A 225 -4.64 38.09 11.59
CA THR A 225 -5.55 39.19 11.96
C THR A 225 -5.65 39.44 13.47
N GLU A 226 -5.20 38.49 14.30
CA GLU A 226 -5.22 38.60 15.77
C GLU A 226 -3.96 39.29 16.35
N ARG A 227 -3.06 39.76 15.49
CA ARG A 227 -1.86 40.53 15.88
C ARG A 227 -2.16 42.01 16.03
#